data_AF-A0AAP2ZS96-F1
#
_entry.id   AF-A0AAP2ZS96-F1
#
_cell.length_a   1.000
_cell.length_b   1.000
_cell.length_c   1.000
_cell.angle_alpha   90.00
_cell.angle_beta   90.00
_cell.angle_gamma   90.00
#
_symmetry.space_group_name_H-M   'P 1'
#
loop_
_entity.id
_entity.type
_entity.pdbx_description
1 polymer ?
#
loop_
_entity_poly.entity_id
_entity_poly.type
_entity_poly.pdbx_seq_one_letter_code
_entity_poly.pdbx_strand_id
1 'polypeptide(L)'
;MQQLASYILAIEGYPSPVYVVSQSNEQQTYHDDNVEICESITLYHFDNGVVISKLSEQDKQAYESDMVCEDYWLSYRVVTAHIAISPQQKSFSNLCQQSFWLKMQQGLAVKPPLQPEHKQT
;
A
#
# COMPACT_ATOMS: atom_id res chain seq x y z
N MET A 1 15.24 -6.29 -13.63
CA MET A 1 14.77 -5.81 -12.32
C MET A 1 13.30 -5.46 -12.47
N GLN A 2 12.42 -5.92 -11.58
CA GLN A 2 11.00 -5.56 -11.57
C GLN A 2 10.69 -4.57 -10.46
N GLN A 3 9.57 -3.85 -10.60
CA GLN A 3 9.15 -2.85 -9.61
C GLN A 3 8.18 -3.49 -8.61
N LEU A 4 8.38 -3.23 -7.31
CA LEU A 4 7.43 -3.64 -6.27
C LEU A 4 6.02 -3.09 -6.55
N ALA A 5 5.94 -1.93 -7.20
CA ALA A 5 4.70 -1.30 -7.63
C ALA A 5 3.81 -2.21 -8.49
N SER A 6 4.39 -3.06 -9.36
CA SER A 6 3.60 -3.99 -10.18
C SER A 6 2.87 -5.01 -9.31
N TYR A 7 3.50 -5.50 -8.26
CA TYR A 7 2.89 -6.45 -7.34
C TYR A 7 1.79 -5.79 -6.50
N ILE A 8 2.03 -4.57 -6.02
CA ILE A 8 1.03 -3.81 -5.27
C ILE A 8 -0.18 -3.49 -6.17
N LEU A 9 0.02 -3.12 -7.44
CA LEU A 9 -1.09 -2.91 -8.38
C LEU A 9 -1.96 -4.17 -8.53
N ALA A 10 -1.33 -5.34 -8.68
CA ALA A 10 -2.05 -6.61 -8.78
C ALA A 10 -2.82 -6.95 -7.49
N ILE A 11 -2.24 -6.70 -6.32
CA ILE A 11 -2.90 -6.89 -5.01
C ILE A 11 -4.16 -6.02 -4.91
N GLU A 12 -4.07 -4.79 -5.39
CA GLU A 12 -5.16 -3.80 -5.34
C GLU A 12 -6.13 -3.93 -6.54
N GLY A 13 -5.99 -4.97 -7.38
CA GLY A 13 -6.89 -5.26 -8.50
C GLY A 13 -6.70 -4.41 -9.75
N TYR A 14 -5.62 -3.63 -9.83
CA TYR A 14 -5.27 -2.85 -11.03
C TYR A 14 -4.51 -3.71 -12.06
N PRO A 15 -4.53 -3.31 -13.35
CA PRO A 15 -3.72 -3.96 -14.37
C PRO A 15 -2.23 -4.03 -14.00
N SER A 16 -1.66 -5.23 -14.14
CA SER A 16 -0.29 -5.52 -13.79
C SER A 16 0.25 -6.66 -14.66
N PRO A 17 1.57 -6.72 -14.94
CA PRO A 17 2.19 -7.84 -15.66
C PRO A 17 2.22 -9.16 -14.87
N VAL A 18 1.81 -9.17 -13.60
CA VAL A 18 1.73 -10.34 -12.72
C VAL A 18 0.35 -10.41 -12.09
N TYR A 19 -0.06 -11.58 -11.64
CA TYR A 19 -1.34 -11.75 -10.93
C TYR A 19 -1.20 -12.64 -9.70
N VAL A 20 -2.11 -12.42 -8.75
CA VAL A 20 -2.17 -13.22 -7.51
C VAL A 20 -2.79 -14.57 -7.84
N VAL A 21 -2.07 -15.66 -7.53
CA VAL A 21 -2.54 -17.04 -7.67
C VAL A 21 -3.24 -17.51 -6.39
N SER A 22 -2.71 -17.11 -5.24
CA SER A 22 -3.31 -17.42 -3.94
C SER A 22 -2.88 -16.39 -2.89
N GLN A 23 -3.66 -16.33 -1.81
CA GLN A 23 -3.32 -15.52 -0.65
C GLN A 23 -3.69 -16.25 0.64
N SER A 24 -2.97 -15.93 1.71
CA SER A 24 -3.33 -16.31 3.09
C SER A 24 -3.29 -15.08 3.96
N ASN A 25 -4.21 -14.99 4.92
CA ASN A 25 -4.37 -13.83 5.79
C ASN A 25 -4.42 -14.30 7.25
N GLU A 26 -3.68 -13.60 8.08
CA GLU A 26 -3.71 -13.69 9.54
C GLU A 26 -4.09 -12.33 10.07
N GLN A 27 -5.09 -12.26 10.95
CA GLN A 27 -5.54 -11.03 11.56
C GLN A 27 -5.54 -11.19 13.08
N GLN A 28 -5.10 -10.16 13.77
CA GLN A 28 -5.16 -10.06 15.21
C GLN A 28 -5.62 -8.68 15.65
N THR A 29 -6.00 -8.60 16.92
CA THR A 29 -6.41 -7.35 17.55
C THR A 29 -5.72 -7.26 18.90
N TYR A 30 -5.14 -6.10 19.19
CA TYR A 30 -4.48 -5.83 20.46
C TYR A 30 -4.77 -4.39 20.90
N HIS A 31 -4.42 -4.06 22.14
CA HIS A 31 -4.54 -2.70 22.65
C HIS A 31 -3.17 -2.04 22.67
N ASP A 32 -3.08 -0.82 22.14
CA ASP A 32 -1.93 0.06 22.25
C ASP A 32 -2.40 1.41 22.81
N ASP A 33 -1.85 1.84 23.96
CA ASP A 33 -2.25 3.08 24.65
C ASP A 33 -3.79 3.31 24.78
N ASN A 34 -4.55 2.25 25.09
CA ASN A 34 -6.02 2.20 25.17
C ASN A 34 -6.77 2.34 23.83
N VAL A 35 -6.08 2.26 22.71
CA VAL A 35 -6.65 2.15 21.37
C VAL A 35 -6.64 0.69 20.95
N GLU A 36 -7.78 0.18 20.46
CA GLU A 36 -7.85 -1.17 19.91
C GLU A 36 -7.35 -1.15 18.46
N ILE A 37 -6.20 -1.78 18.22
CA ILE A 37 -5.54 -1.86 16.92
C ILE A 37 -5.90 -3.16 16.22
N CYS A 38 -6.31 -3.08 14.96
CA CYS A 38 -6.47 -4.22 14.06
C CYS A 38 -5.23 -4.36 13.18
N GLU A 39 -4.49 -5.44 13.37
CA GLU A 39 -3.33 -5.80 12.54
C GLU A 39 -3.69 -6.98 11.64
N SER A 40 -3.29 -6.90 10.37
CA SER A 40 -3.46 -7.97 9.39
C SER A 40 -2.19 -8.19 8.60
N ILE A 41 -1.76 -9.45 8.50
CA ILE A 41 -0.67 -9.91 7.65
C ILE A 41 -1.25 -10.77 6.54
N THR A 42 -1.04 -10.37 5.30
CA THR A 42 -1.42 -11.16 4.12
C THR A 42 -0.20 -11.53 3.30
N LEU A 43 -0.03 -12.82 3.02
CA LEU A 43 0.96 -13.33 2.07
C LEU A 43 0.30 -13.56 0.71
N TYR A 44 0.81 -12.91 -0.31
CA TYR A 44 0.36 -13.02 -1.70
C TYR A 44 1.37 -13.82 -2.52
N HIS A 45 0.91 -14.90 -3.14
CA HIS A 45 1.68 -15.74 -4.05
C HIS A 45 1.34 -15.35 -5.49
N PHE A 46 2.36 -15.04 -6.27
CA PHE A 46 2.22 -14.62 -7.67
C PHE A 46 2.51 -15.75 -8.64
N ASP A 47 1.98 -15.60 -9.86
CA ASP A 47 2.12 -16.54 -10.98
C ASP A 47 3.57 -16.79 -11.42
N ASN A 48 4.45 -15.84 -11.12
CA ASN A 48 5.88 -15.97 -11.37
C ASN A 48 6.66 -16.54 -10.17
N GLY A 49 6.01 -16.99 -9.10
CA GLY A 49 6.66 -17.55 -7.92
C GLY A 49 7.28 -16.52 -6.96
N VAL A 50 7.00 -15.23 -7.15
CA VAL A 50 7.29 -14.18 -6.15
C VAL A 50 6.27 -14.24 -5.02
N VAL A 51 6.71 -13.95 -3.80
CA VAL A 51 5.84 -13.82 -2.62
C VAL A 51 6.01 -12.43 -2.01
N ILE A 52 4.90 -11.72 -1.82
CA ILE A 52 4.86 -10.41 -1.15
C ILE A 52 4.04 -10.52 0.13
N SER A 53 4.56 -9.95 1.22
CA SER A 53 3.80 -9.73 2.46
C SER A 53 3.23 -8.33 2.45
N LYS A 54 1.94 -8.19 2.78
CA LYS A 54 1.27 -6.93 3.14
C LYS A 54 0.96 -6.98 4.63
N LEU A 55 1.51 -6.05 5.39
CA LEU A 55 1.12 -5.79 6.76
C LEU A 55 0.27 -4.51 6.76
N SER A 56 -0.85 -4.52 7.48
CA SER A 56 -1.71 -3.36 7.67
C SER A 56 -2.11 -3.21 9.13
N GLU A 57 -2.06 -1.99 9.64
CA GLU A 57 -2.48 -1.61 10.98
C GLU A 57 -3.41 -0.40 10.91
N GLN A 58 -4.50 -0.46 11.66
CA GLN A 58 -5.46 0.65 11.79
C GLN A 58 -6.18 0.59 13.13
N ASP A 59 -6.62 1.74 13.61
CA ASP A 59 -7.50 1.83 14.76
C ASP A 59 -8.86 1.22 14.40
N LYS A 60 -9.35 0.29 15.23
CA LYS A 60 -10.65 -0.37 14.97
C LYS A 60 -11.83 0.60 15.01
N GLN A 61 -11.70 1.71 15.74
CA GLN A 61 -12.72 2.77 15.82
C GLN A 61 -12.63 3.79 14.68
N ALA A 62 -11.54 3.82 13.89
CA ALA A 62 -11.39 4.74 12.77
C ALA A 62 -12.29 4.38 11.57
N TYR A 63 -12.90 3.19 11.55
CA TYR A 63 -13.86 2.75 10.53
C TYR A 63 -15.07 3.68 10.34
N GLU A 64 -15.34 4.62 11.27
CA GLU A 64 -16.44 5.59 11.19
C GLU A 64 -15.98 7.03 10.90
N SER A 65 -14.76 7.24 10.41
CA SER A 65 -14.20 8.58 10.18
C SER A 65 -14.60 9.18 8.83
N ASP A 66 -15.08 10.43 8.80
CA ASP A 66 -15.34 11.19 7.56
C ASP A 66 -14.05 11.77 6.92
N MET A 67 -12.87 11.32 7.36
CA MET A 67 -11.59 11.83 6.86
C MET A 67 -11.24 11.26 5.49
N VAL A 68 -10.84 12.14 4.57
CA VAL A 68 -10.46 11.75 3.19
C VAL A 68 -9.23 10.82 3.14
N CYS A 69 -8.35 10.90 4.13
CA CYS A 69 -7.19 10.02 4.28
C CYS A 69 -7.05 9.62 5.75
N GLU A 70 -7.74 8.57 6.15
CA GLU A 70 -7.60 7.96 7.47
C GLU A 70 -6.17 7.45 7.70
N ASP A 71 -5.75 7.46 8.97
CA ASP A 71 -4.50 6.82 9.38
C ASP A 71 -4.66 5.31 9.19
N TYR A 72 -3.87 4.77 8.26
CA TYR A 72 -3.92 3.39 7.85
C TYR A 72 -2.50 3.00 7.45
N TRP A 73 -1.78 2.39 8.39
CA TRP A 73 -0.40 2.04 8.15
C TRP A 73 -0.32 0.78 7.30
N LEU A 74 0.50 0.82 6.26
CA LEU A 74 0.71 -0.26 5.30
C LEU A 74 2.20 -0.52 5.16
N SER A 75 2.58 -1.79 5.02
CA SER A 75 3.93 -2.16 4.65
C SER A 75 3.93 -3.37 3.72
N TYR A 76 4.56 -3.20 2.56
CA TYR A 76 4.77 -4.26 1.58
C TYR A 76 6.22 -4.69 1.61
N ARG A 77 6.48 -6.00 1.69
CA ARG A 77 7.83 -6.56 1.70
C ARG A 77 7.93 -7.77 0.77
N VAL A 78 9.01 -7.83 0.00
CA VAL A 78 9.38 -9.01 -0.78
C VAL A 78 9.85 -10.11 0.18
N VAL A 79 9.14 -11.24 0.19
CA VAL A 79 9.46 -12.40 1.05
C VAL A 79 10.30 -13.42 0.29
N THR A 80 9.95 -13.68 -0.97
CA THR A 80 10.67 -14.61 -1.83
C THR A 80 10.66 -14.08 -3.25
N ALA A 81 11.81 -14.06 -3.89
CA ALA A 81 11.94 -13.70 -5.29
C ALA A 81 13.17 -14.38 -5.91
N HIS A 82 13.02 -14.85 -7.14
CA HIS A 82 14.10 -15.36 -7.98
C HIS A 82 14.63 -14.29 -8.96
N ILE A 83 14.07 -13.08 -8.89
CA ILE A 83 14.42 -11.90 -9.67
C ILE A 83 14.65 -10.70 -8.76
N ALA A 84 15.48 -9.75 -9.18
CA ALA A 84 15.66 -8.50 -8.46
C ALA A 84 14.39 -7.65 -8.53
N ILE A 85 13.81 -7.33 -7.37
CA ILE A 85 12.67 -6.42 -7.20
C ILE A 85 13.14 -5.18 -6.45
N SER A 86 12.71 -4.00 -6.88
CA SER A 86 13.03 -2.74 -6.20
C SER A 86 11.78 -1.86 -6.02
N PRO A 87 11.65 -1.18 -4.86
CA PRO A 87 12.36 -1.46 -3.62
C PRO A 87 11.99 -2.85 -3.05
N GLN A 88 12.79 -3.39 -2.12
CA GLN A 88 12.46 -4.65 -1.42
C GLN A 88 11.36 -4.48 -0.36
N GLN A 89 11.17 -3.25 0.12
CA GLN A 89 10.10 -2.89 1.05
C GLN A 89 9.60 -1.48 0.77
N LYS A 90 8.30 -1.24 0.98
CA LYS A 90 7.69 0.09 0.91
C LYS A 90 6.55 0.19 1.93
N SER A 91 6.57 1.24 2.74
CA SER A 91 5.54 1.51 3.74
C SER A 91 4.86 2.85 3.50
N PHE A 92 3.64 2.99 3.99
CA PHE A 92 2.77 4.16 3.86
C PHE A 92 2.01 4.38 5.15
N SER A 93 1.76 5.64 5.52
CA SER A 93 0.95 5.97 6.70
C SER A 93 -0.56 6.00 6.41
N ASN A 94 -0.95 6.04 5.14
CA ASN A 94 -2.34 6.00 4.70
C ASN A 94 -2.46 5.54 3.24
N LEU A 95 -3.70 5.23 2.82
CA LEU A 95 -4.03 4.79 1.46
C LEU A 95 -3.79 5.88 0.39
N CYS A 96 -3.86 7.16 0.76
CA CYS A 96 -3.58 8.27 -0.15
C CYS A 96 -2.10 8.30 -0.57
N GLN A 97 -1.17 8.07 0.36
CA GLN A 97 0.25 7.96 0.07
C GLN A 97 0.57 6.75 -0.82
N GLN A 98 -0.05 5.60 -0.55
CA GLN A 98 0.05 4.42 -1.43
C GLN A 98 -0.39 4.76 -2.85
N SER A 99 -1.61 5.31 -2.98
CA SER A 99 -2.20 5.65 -4.27
C SER A 99 -1.37 6.67 -5.05
N PHE A 100 -0.88 7.71 -4.36
CA PHE A 100 0.01 8.70 -4.96
C PHE A 100 1.31 8.08 -5.46
N TRP A 101 1.94 7.24 -4.64
CA TRP A 101 3.18 6.56 -5.02
C TRP A 101 2.96 5.65 -6.24
N LEU A 102 1.87 4.87 -6.28
CA LEU A 102 1.54 4.01 -7.43
C LEU A 102 1.33 4.80 -8.72
N LYS A 103 0.73 6.00 -8.65
CA LYS A 103 0.59 6.90 -9.81
C LYS A 103 1.95 7.35 -10.33
N MET A 104 2.85 7.74 -9.42
CA MET A 104 4.22 8.12 -9.77
C MET A 104 4.99 6.98 -10.43
N GLN A 105 4.80 5.73 -9.99
CA GLN A 105 5.45 4.55 -10.59
C GLN A 105 4.93 4.22 -12.00
N GLN A 106 3.70 4.60 -12.32
CA GLN A 106 3.09 4.42 -13.65
C GLN A 106 3.46 5.54 -14.64
N GLY A 107 4.26 6.53 -14.22
CA GLY A 107 4.58 7.69 -15.06
C GLY A 107 3.39 8.63 -15.31
N LEU A 108 2.32 8.52 -14.51
CA LEU A 108 1.20 9.45 -14.57
C LEU A 108 1.65 10.79 -14.01
N ALA A 109 1.77 11.80 -14.88
CA ALA A 109 2.15 13.15 -14.50
C ALA A 109 1.18 13.69 -13.43
N VAL A 110 1.68 13.88 -12.21
CA VAL A 110 0.93 14.62 -11.20
C VAL A 110 1.06 16.10 -11.54
N LYS A 111 -0.04 16.72 -11.97
CA LYS A 111 -0.10 18.18 -12.10
C LYS A 111 0.14 18.78 -10.70
N PRO A 112 1.15 19.65 -10.51
CA PRO A 112 1.36 20.30 -9.23
C PRO A 112 0.08 21.04 -8.82
N PRO A 113 -0.24 21.15 -7.52
CA PRO A 113 -1.31 22.02 -7.09
C PRO A 113 -1.01 23.44 -7.59
N LEU A 114 -1.98 24.03 -8.31
CA LEU A 114 -1.92 25.43 -8.71
C LEU A 114 -1.73 26.26 -7.43
N GLN A 115 -0.60 26.93 -7.30
CA GLN A 115 -0.41 27.92 -6.24
C GLN A 115 -1.45 29.02 -6.44
N PRO A 116 -2.16 29.48 -5.39
CA PRO A 116 -3.04 30.62 -5.50
C PRO A 116 -2.19 31.83 -5.87
N GLU A 117 -2.42 32.34 -7.07
CA GLU A 117 -1.91 33.60 -7.55
C GLU A 117 -2.28 34.71 -6.56
N HIS A 118 -1.26 35.21 -5.84
CA HIS A 118 -1.36 36.40 -5.01
C HIS A 118 -1.78 37.56 -5.92
N LYS A 119 -3.08 37.90 -5.93
CA LYS A 119 -3.53 39.22 -6.35
C LYS A 119 -3.02 40.23 -5.34
N GLN A 120 -1.89 40.84 -5.68
CA GLN A 120 -1.42 42.05 -5.01
C GLN A 120 -2.30 43.20 -5.50
N THR A 121 -3.07 43.76 -4.57
CA THR A 121 -3.89 44.97 -4.74
C THR A 121 -3.01 46.21 -4.83
#